data_AF-A0A6J5FA41-F1
#
_entry.id   AF-A0A6J5FA41-F1
#
_cell.length_a   1.000
_cell.length_b   1.000
_cell.length_c   1.000
_cell.angle_alpha   90.00
_cell.angle_beta   90.00
_cell.angle_gamma   90.00
#
_symmetry.space_group_name_H-M   'P 1'
#
loop_
_entity.id
_entity.type
_entity.pdbx_description
1 polymer ?
#
loop_
_entity_poly.entity_id
_entity_poly.type
_entity_poly.pdbx_seq_one_letter_code
_entity_poly.pdbx_strand_id
1 'polypeptide(L)'
;MTRVPRNRPHLQEEQDFTVRYAALLEHYGMEGTRNNRGMGHENGSVVSSHRYLKDQVDQALESRGHRDFADRAAHDEFVRGVVMSRNRRNTAAFQIEREYLLDLPQSTVPPTSPRKRRV
;
A
#
# COMPACT_ATOMS: atom_id res chain seq x y z
N MET A 1 8.35 45.14 2.18
CA MET A 1 7.47 43.95 1.97
C MET A 1 8.28 42.70 2.30
N THR A 2 8.24 42.24 3.55
CA THR A 2 9.03 41.08 4.00
C THR A 2 8.17 39.83 3.87
N ARG A 3 8.59 38.89 3.02
CA ARG A 3 7.89 37.63 2.77
C ARG A 3 8.11 36.72 3.99
N VAL A 4 7.09 36.55 4.81
CA VAL A 4 7.09 35.59 5.93
C VAL A 4 7.25 34.17 5.35
N PRO A 5 8.23 33.37 5.79
CA PRO A 5 8.31 31.97 5.38
C PRO A 5 7.10 31.23 5.94
N ARG A 6 6.34 30.57 5.07
CA ARG A 6 5.25 29.65 5.47
C ARG A 6 5.87 28.37 6.06
N ASN A 7 6.44 28.47 7.25
CA ASN A 7 6.73 27.29 8.06
C ASN A 7 5.44 26.92 8.79
N ARG A 8 4.66 25.98 8.24
CA ARG A 8 3.52 25.43 8.98
C ARG A 8 4.08 24.53 10.09
N PRO A 9 3.70 24.74 11.35
CA PRO A 9 4.23 23.94 12.44
C PRO A 9 3.85 22.47 12.25
N HIS A 10 4.76 21.60 12.70
CA HIS A 10 4.55 20.17 12.82
C HIS A 10 3.26 19.96 13.63
N LEU A 11 2.30 19.21 13.07
CA LEU A 11 1.11 18.79 13.80
C LEU A 11 1.59 17.86 14.93
N GLN A 12 1.73 18.40 16.14
CA GLN A 12 1.95 17.61 17.33
C GLN A 12 0.69 16.80 17.64
N GLU A 13 0.90 15.49 17.67
CA GLU A 13 0.49 14.55 18.72
C GLU A 13 -0.95 14.65 19.22
N GLU A 14 -1.82 13.78 18.71
CA GLU A 14 -2.49 12.76 19.53
C GLU A 14 -3.40 11.88 18.63
N GLN A 15 -3.08 10.58 18.56
CA GLN A 15 -3.89 9.48 17.98
C GLN A 15 -3.97 9.37 16.45
N ASP A 16 -2.84 9.25 15.77
CA ASP A 16 -2.81 9.29 14.30
C ASP A 16 -2.82 7.95 13.57
N PHE A 17 -2.61 6.85 14.27
CA PHE A 17 -2.74 5.52 13.69
C PHE A 17 -4.07 4.90 14.10
N THR A 18 -4.77 4.31 13.13
CA THR A 18 -5.96 3.51 13.45
C THR A 18 -5.58 2.42 14.44
N VAL A 19 -6.49 2.02 15.33
CA VAL A 19 -6.27 0.93 16.30
C VAL A 19 -5.62 -0.30 15.65
N ARG A 20 -6.08 -0.69 14.45
CA ARG A 20 -5.52 -1.82 13.69
C ARG A 20 -4.06 -1.63 13.27
N TYR A 21 -3.71 -0.42 12.86
CA TYR A 21 -2.35 -0.10 12.43
C TYR A 21 -1.41 0.05 13.64
N ALA A 22 -1.87 0.62 14.75
CA ALA A 22 -1.11 0.68 15.99
C ALA A 22 -0.80 -0.74 16.52
N ALA A 23 -1.79 -1.64 16.54
CA ALA A 23 -1.59 -3.03 16.93
C ALA A 23 -0.62 -3.78 16.00
N LEU A 24 -0.61 -3.45 14.70
CA LEU A 24 0.37 -4.00 13.75
C LEU A 24 1.79 -3.55 14.09
N LEU A 25 2.00 -2.26 14.37
CA LEU A 25 3.29 -1.72 14.76
C LEU A 25 3.79 -2.35 16.07
N GLU A 26 2.92 -2.47 17.08
CA GLU A 26 3.23 -3.13 18.34
C GLU A 26 3.61 -4.60 18.14
N HIS A 27 2.84 -5.34 17.34
CA HIS A 27 3.11 -6.76 17.07
C HIS A 27 4.50 -6.97 16.47
N TYR A 28 4.92 -6.11 15.54
CA TYR A 28 6.23 -6.19 14.90
C TYR A 28 7.34 -5.39 15.63
N GLY A 29 7.05 -4.73 16.75
CA GLY A 29 8.00 -3.85 17.44
C GLY A 29 8.50 -2.68 16.59
N MET A 30 7.68 -2.20 15.65
CA MET A 30 8.05 -1.20 14.65
C MET A 30 7.64 0.22 15.08
N GLU A 31 8.46 1.20 14.69
CA GLU A 31 8.10 2.62 14.79
C GLU A 31 7.47 3.11 13.47
N GLY A 32 6.20 3.52 13.53
CA GLY A 32 5.48 4.01 12.36
C GLY A 32 5.82 5.46 12.04
N THR A 33 6.19 5.74 10.78
CA THR A 33 6.42 7.11 10.28
C THR A 33 5.28 7.58 9.37
N ARG A 34 5.27 8.88 9.01
CA ARG A 34 4.31 9.42 8.03
C ARG A 34 5.00 10.05 6.85
N ASN A 35 4.33 9.94 5.71
CA ASN A 35 4.68 10.73 4.54
C ASN A 35 4.18 12.17 4.71
N ASN A 36 5.09 13.12 4.54
CA ASN A 36 4.83 14.54 4.50
C ASN A 36 4.06 14.89 3.23
N ARG A 37 2.90 15.55 3.39
CA ARG A 37 2.08 15.98 2.25
C ARG A 37 2.87 16.95 1.36
N GLY A 38 2.99 16.62 0.08
CA GLY A 38 3.69 17.45 -0.91
C GLY A 38 5.17 17.10 -1.08
N MET A 39 5.72 16.18 -0.29
CA MET A 39 7.09 15.67 -0.42
C MET A 39 7.08 14.38 -1.25
N GLY A 40 7.08 14.54 -2.58
CA GLY A 40 6.88 13.43 -3.53
C GLY A 40 7.94 12.31 -3.48
N HIS A 41 9.08 12.54 -2.84
CA HIS A 41 10.19 11.58 -2.73
C HIS A 41 9.95 10.47 -1.70
N GLU A 42 9.04 10.66 -0.73
CA GLU A 42 8.81 9.68 0.34
C GLU A 42 7.91 8.52 -0.09
N ASN A 43 7.04 8.72 -1.09
CA ASN A 43 6.11 7.70 -1.59
C ASN A 43 6.39 7.28 -3.05
N GLY A 44 7.51 7.73 -3.61
CA GLY A 44 7.82 7.57 -5.04
C GLY A 44 7.87 6.10 -5.47
N SER A 45 8.43 5.21 -4.64
CA SER A 45 8.54 3.77 -4.93
C SER A 45 7.17 3.09 -5.01
N VAL A 46 6.26 3.42 -4.09
CA VAL A 46 4.89 2.87 -4.07
C VAL A 46 4.06 3.40 -5.24
N VAL A 47 4.08 4.71 -5.47
CA VAL A 47 3.30 5.36 -6.54
C VAL A 47 3.77 4.86 -7.92
N SER A 48 5.08 4.81 -8.13
CA SER A 48 5.64 4.30 -9.39
C SER A 48 5.31 2.82 -9.59
N SER A 49 5.49 1.97 -8.57
CA SER A 49 5.12 0.55 -8.64
C SER A 49 3.64 0.35 -9.01
N HIS A 50 2.75 1.17 -8.45
CA HIS A 50 1.32 1.13 -8.78
C HIS A 50 1.05 1.48 -10.25
N ARG A 51 1.69 2.54 -10.77
CA ARG A 51 1.60 2.89 -12.19
C ARG A 51 2.09 1.74 -13.07
N TYR A 52 3.28 1.19 -12.79
CA TYR A 52 3.85 0.11 -13.59
C TYR A 52 3.02 -1.18 -13.56
N LEU A 53 2.28 -1.44 -12.49
CA LEU A 53 1.35 -2.58 -12.45
C LEU A 53 0.19 -2.36 -13.42
N LYS A 54 -0.41 -1.17 -13.45
CA LYS A 54 -1.48 -0.84 -14.41
C LYS A 54 -1.00 -0.96 -15.85
N ASP A 55 0.17 -0.38 -16.15
CA ASP A 55 0.77 -0.46 -17.48
C ASP A 55 0.98 -1.93 -17.92
N GLN A 56 1.39 -2.83 -17.00
CA GLN A 56 1.54 -4.26 -17.30
C GLN A 56 0.21 -4.98 -17.50
N VAL A 57 -0.83 -4.62 -16.76
CA VAL A 57 -2.18 -5.17 -16.96
C VAL A 57 -2.71 -4.76 -18.33
N ASP A 58 -2.52 -3.51 -18.73
CA ASP A 58 -2.93 -3.02 -20.05
C ASP A 58 -2.19 -3.76 -21.17
N GLN A 59 -0.86 -3.92 -21.07
CA GLN A 59 -0.08 -4.70 -22.04
C GLN A 59 -0.53 -6.17 -22.13
N ALA A 60 -0.88 -6.78 -21.00
CA ALA A 60 -1.39 -8.15 -20.99
C ALA A 60 -2.77 -8.25 -21.65
N LEU A 61 -3.64 -7.25 -21.47
CA LEU A 61 -4.95 -7.17 -22.13
C LEU A 61 -4.80 -6.95 -23.64
N GLU A 62 -3.86 -6.11 -24.06
CA GLU A 62 -3.52 -5.91 -25.47
C GLU A 62 -3.03 -7.22 -26.11
N SER A 63 -2.13 -7.94 -25.42
CA SER A 63 -1.63 -9.24 -25.87
C SER A 63 -2.73 -10.32 -25.97
N ARG A 64 -3.74 -10.24 -25.09
CA ARG A 64 -4.94 -11.09 -25.14
C ARG A 64 -5.85 -10.75 -26.32
N GLY A 65 -5.77 -9.53 -26.86
CA GLY A 65 -6.55 -9.08 -28.01
C GLY A 65 -7.99 -8.66 -27.69
N HIS A 66 -8.44 -8.79 -26.44
CA HIS A 66 -9.76 -8.31 -26.00
C HIS A 66 -9.77 -7.99 -24.51
N ARG A 67 -10.67 -7.10 -24.10
CA ARG A 67 -10.84 -6.67 -22.70
C ARG A 67 -12.03 -7.33 -21.99
N ASP A 68 -12.88 -8.03 -22.72
CA ASP A 68 -14.08 -8.67 -22.15
C ASP A 68 -13.73 -9.94 -21.38
N PHE A 69 -14.42 -10.16 -20.27
CA PHE A 69 -14.32 -11.37 -19.45
C PHE A 69 -15.69 -12.01 -19.32
N ALA A 70 -15.72 -13.35 -19.25
CA ALA A 70 -16.96 -14.09 -19.09
C ALA A 70 -17.65 -13.76 -17.76
N ASP A 71 -16.86 -13.57 -16.71
CA ASP A 71 -17.32 -13.19 -15.38
C ASP A 71 -16.21 -12.49 -14.58
N ARG A 72 -16.53 -12.16 -13.33
CA ARG A 72 -15.59 -11.52 -12.41
C ARG A 72 -14.42 -12.44 -12.01
N ALA A 73 -14.65 -13.75 -11.89
CA ALA A 73 -13.61 -14.68 -11.47
C ALA A 73 -12.52 -14.81 -12.54
N ALA A 74 -12.90 -14.86 -13.82
CA ALA A 74 -11.98 -14.86 -14.95
C ALA A 74 -11.14 -13.58 -15.02
N HIS A 75 -11.73 -12.43 -14.70
CA HIS A 75 -10.99 -11.17 -14.56
C HIS A 75 -9.98 -11.23 -13.41
N ASP A 76 -10.41 -11.68 -12.23
CA ASP A 76 -9.56 -11.71 -11.05
C ASP A 76 -8.41 -12.71 -11.20
N GLU A 77 -8.65 -13.86 -11.85
CA GLU A 77 -7.60 -14.83 -12.18
C GLU A 77 -6.58 -14.25 -13.16
N PHE A 78 -7.03 -13.53 -14.19
CA PHE A 78 -6.15 -12.87 -15.14
C PHE A 78 -5.25 -11.83 -14.45
N VAL A 79 -5.84 -10.92 -13.65
CA VAL A 79 -5.08 -9.91 -12.91
C VAL A 79 -4.12 -10.58 -11.93
N ARG A 80 -4.54 -11.65 -11.25
CA ARG A 80 -3.67 -12.44 -10.36
C ARG A 80 -2.48 -13.01 -11.13
N GLY A 81 -2.68 -13.52 -12.34
CA GLY A 81 -1.61 -14.01 -13.21
C GLY A 81 -0.54 -12.93 -13.49
N VAL A 82 -0.97 -11.72 -13.86
CA VAL A 82 -0.07 -10.58 -14.10
C VAL A 82 0.71 -10.22 -12.83
N VAL A 83 0.02 -10.13 -11.68
CA VAL A 83 0.65 -9.84 -10.38
C VAL A 83 1.67 -10.91 -9.99
N MET A 84 1.33 -12.19 -10.13
CA MET A 84 2.23 -13.29 -9.80
C MET A 84 3.47 -13.33 -10.70
N SER A 85 3.31 -13.04 -12.00
CA SER A 85 4.42 -12.89 -12.94
C SER A 85 5.37 -11.75 -12.50
N ARG A 86 4.81 -10.59 -12.14
CA ARG A 86 5.58 -9.45 -11.63
C ARG A 86 6.32 -9.80 -10.34
N ASN A 87 5.62 -10.39 -9.37
CA ASN A 87 6.15 -10.75 -8.06
C ASN A 87 7.18 -11.88 -8.10
N ARG A 88 7.19 -12.70 -9.16
CA ARG A 88 8.22 -13.74 -9.33
C ARG A 88 9.64 -13.16 -9.25
N ARG A 89 9.85 -11.94 -9.76
CA ARG A 89 11.15 -11.23 -9.69
C ARG A 89 11.54 -10.87 -8.25
N ASN A 90 10.57 -10.69 -7.36
CA ASN A 90 10.79 -10.33 -5.96
C ASN A 90 10.88 -11.56 -5.05
N THR A 91 10.82 -12.79 -5.59
CA THR A 91 10.75 -14.02 -4.79
C THR A 91 11.94 -14.14 -3.83
N ALA A 92 13.16 -13.83 -4.29
CA ALA A 92 14.35 -13.92 -3.45
C ALA A 92 14.32 -12.93 -2.28
N ALA A 93 14.03 -11.65 -2.56
CA ALA A 93 13.90 -10.63 -1.52
C ALA A 93 12.78 -10.97 -0.53
N PHE A 94 11.65 -11.45 -1.04
CA PHE A 94 10.53 -11.90 -0.21
C PHE A 94 10.93 -13.04 0.72
N GLN A 95 11.71 -14.04 0.28
CA GLN A 95 12.12 -15.14 1.18
C GLN A 95 12.97 -14.64 2.35
N ILE A 96 13.87 -13.67 2.10
CA ILE A 96 14.68 -13.05 3.15
C ILE A 96 13.76 -12.31 4.14
N GLU A 97 12.86 -11.45 3.63
CA GLU A 97 11.93 -10.69 4.48
C GLU A 97 10.97 -11.62 5.26
N ARG A 98 10.61 -12.77 4.68
CA ARG A 98 9.69 -13.74 5.29
C ARG A 98 10.23 -14.31 6.59
N GLU A 99 11.54 -14.45 6.74
CA GLU A 99 12.17 -14.94 7.97
C GLU A 99 11.97 -14.01 9.17
N TYR A 100 11.65 -12.73 8.91
CA TYR A 100 11.37 -11.73 9.93
C TYR A 100 9.87 -11.59 10.23
N LEU A 101 9.00 -12.34 9.54
CA LEU A 101 7.57 -12.32 9.81
C LEU A 101 7.26 -13.10 11.09
N LEU A 102 6.53 -12.49 12.00
CA LEU A 102 5.96 -13.14 13.17
C LEU A 102 4.68 -13.89 12.80
N ASP A 103 4.33 -14.89 13.61
CA ASP A 103 3.07 -15.60 13.50
C ASP A 103 1.89 -14.63 13.60
N LEU A 104 0.83 -14.92 12.83
CA LEU A 104 -0.38 -14.12 12.86
C LEU A 104 -0.94 -14.04 14.29
N PRO A 105 -1.38 -12.85 14.74
CA PRO A 105 -1.96 -12.70 16.06
C PRO A 105 -3.21 -13.57 16.21
N GLN A 106 -3.33 -14.26 17.34
CA GLN A 106 -4.40 -15.23 17.61
C GLN A 106 -5.79 -14.61 17.75
N SER A 107 -5.87 -13.29 17.96
CA SER A 107 -7.14 -12.56 18.01
C SER A 107 -7.26 -11.60 16.83
N THR A 108 -8.46 -11.49 16.30
CA THR A 108 -8.78 -10.52 15.26
C THR A 108 -8.72 -9.12 15.86
N VAL A 109 -7.90 -8.26 15.28
CA VAL A 109 -7.85 -6.85 15.69
C VAL A 109 -9.22 -6.22 15.39
N PRO A 110 -9.85 -5.50 16.34
CA PRO A 110 -11.22 -5.00 16.20
C PRO A 110 -11.41 -4.16 14.93
N PRO A 111 -12.62 -4.15 14.34
CA PRO A 111 -12.91 -3.38 13.15
C PRO A 111 -12.62 -1.90 13.38
N THR A 112 -12.02 -1.24 12.39
CA THR A 112 -11.77 0.21 12.44
C THR A 112 -13.08 0.97 12.56
N SER A 113 -13.16 1.89 13.53
CA SER A 113 -14.27 2.84 13.65
C SER A 113 -14.55 3.53 12.31
N PRO A 114 -15.82 3.73 11.93
CA PRO A 114 -16.16 4.35 10.66
C PRO A 114 -15.50 5.74 10.58
N ARG A 115 -14.73 5.99 9.50
CA ARG A 115 -14.19 7.32 9.22
C ARG A 115 -15.36 8.30 9.17
N LYS A 116 -15.33 9.35 10.01
CA LYS A 116 -16.20 10.51 9.81
C LYS A 116 -15.96 11.02 8.39
N ARG A 117 -16.97 10.91 7.51
CA ARG A 117 -16.95 11.57 6.21
C ARG A 117 -16.75 13.06 6.48
N ARG A 118 -15.63 13.62 6.04
CA ARG A 118 -15.51 15.07 5.91
C ARG A 118 -16.47 15.47 4.78
N VAL A 119 -17.55 16.15 5.16
CA VAL A 119 -18.38 16.98 4.28
C VAL A 119 -17.58 18.18 3.80
#